data_AF-A0A6N7XN03-F1
#
_entry.id   AF-A0A6N7XN03-F1
#
_cell.length_a   1.000
_cell.length_b   1.000
_cell.length_c   1.000
_cell.angle_alpha   90.00
_cell.angle_beta   90.00
_cell.angle_gamma   90.00
#
_symmetry.space_group_name_H-M   'P 1'
#
loop_
_entity.id
_entity.type
_entity.pdbx_description
1 polymer ?
#
loop_
_entity_poly.entity_id
_entity_poly.type
_entity_poly.pdbx_seq_one_letter_code
_entity_poly.pdbx_strand_id
1 'polypeptide(L)'
;MIFDKIESFRNQKQGIIEDLRVCISYTPNKDNDLLCFMEQYLKAEKKNRAKILKEIKKCINGEEYENPFLAYNYYDEKDIKELDNILDGFINKLRVISKASNDLDEEVEKIIADTIFKINEIHDKCYGELIDSWRSIRLIELIVSSAKYVGYENAIDILNEKRLW
;
A
#
# COMPACT_ATOMS: atom_id res chain seq x y z
N MET A 1 11.28 25.06 -10.12
CA MET A 1 11.77 24.06 -11.10
C MET A 1 12.32 22.77 -10.49
N ILE A 2 13.16 22.77 -9.43
CA ILE A 2 13.58 21.54 -8.73
C ILE A 2 12.57 21.11 -7.64
N PHE A 3 12.12 22.08 -6.82
CA PHE A 3 11.14 21.84 -5.76
C PHE A 3 9.81 21.31 -6.31
N ASP A 4 9.34 21.88 -7.42
CA ASP A 4 8.07 21.53 -8.06
C ASP A 4 8.01 20.06 -8.52
N LYS A 5 9.16 19.47 -8.90
CA LYS A 5 9.20 18.08 -9.39
C LYS A 5 9.22 17.07 -8.25
N ILE A 6 9.93 17.37 -7.16
CA ILE A 6 9.93 16.54 -5.95
C ILE A 6 8.54 16.56 -5.31
N GLU A 7 7.90 17.73 -5.27
CA GLU A 7 6.52 17.87 -4.80
C GLU A 7 5.55 17.08 -5.69
N SER A 8 5.74 17.11 -7.01
CA SER A 8 4.97 16.25 -7.92
C SER A 8 5.12 14.75 -7.61
N PHE A 9 6.32 14.26 -7.24
CA PHE A 9 6.51 12.86 -6.85
C PHE A 9 5.83 12.53 -5.53
N ARG A 10 5.87 13.45 -4.56
CA ARG A 10 5.13 13.30 -3.30
C ARG A 10 3.62 13.26 -3.51
N ASN A 11 3.09 14.06 -4.44
CA ASN A 11 1.68 14.04 -4.80
C ASN A 11 1.29 12.72 -5.49
N GLN A 12 2.13 12.21 -6.38
CA GLN A 12 1.90 10.88 -7.01
C GLN A 12 1.89 9.78 -5.96
N LYS A 13 2.88 9.76 -5.06
CA LYS A 13 2.93 8.85 -3.90
C LYS A 13 1.65 8.96 -3.08
N GLN A 14 1.24 10.17 -2.72
CA GLN A 14 0.07 10.42 -1.89
C GLN A 14 -1.21 9.84 -2.51
N GLY A 15 -1.38 9.96 -3.83
CA GLY A 15 -2.51 9.34 -4.53
C GLY A 15 -2.56 7.81 -4.39
N ILE A 16 -1.41 7.13 -4.35
CA ILE A 16 -1.33 5.67 -4.11
C ILE A 16 -1.75 5.35 -2.66
N ILE A 17 -1.24 6.12 -1.70
CA ILE A 17 -1.52 5.91 -0.27
C ILE A 17 -2.99 6.20 0.07
N GLU A 18 -3.58 7.23 -0.51
CA GLU A 18 -5.00 7.56 -0.32
C GLU A 18 -5.92 6.49 -0.89
N ASP A 19 -5.62 5.97 -2.08
CA ASP A 19 -6.36 4.87 -2.69
C ASP A 19 -6.37 3.62 -1.79
N LEU A 20 -5.22 3.22 -1.26
CA LEU A 20 -5.12 2.13 -0.28
C LEU A 20 -5.98 2.35 0.96
N ARG A 21 -5.96 3.57 1.51
CA ARG A 21 -6.78 3.92 2.69
C ARG A 21 -8.26 3.86 2.39
N VAL A 22 -8.68 4.26 1.18
CA VAL A 22 -10.08 4.15 0.74
C VAL A 22 -10.50 2.69 0.70
N CYS A 23 -9.65 1.78 0.21
CA CYS A 23 -9.96 0.36 0.10
C CYS A 23 -10.19 -0.34 1.45
N ILE A 24 -9.57 0.13 2.53
CA ILE A 24 -9.80 -0.39 3.88
C ILE A 24 -10.78 0.46 4.70
N SER A 25 -11.26 1.58 4.13
CA SER A 25 -12.20 2.46 4.80
C SER A 25 -13.55 1.77 4.94
N TYR A 26 -14.14 1.92 6.12
CA TYR A 26 -15.40 1.27 6.45
C TYR A 26 -16.50 2.31 6.60
N THR A 27 -17.58 2.10 5.85
CA THR A 27 -18.83 2.83 6.01
C THR A 27 -19.89 1.84 6.50
N PRO A 28 -20.43 1.98 7.74
CA PRO A 28 -21.43 1.07 8.28
C PRO A 28 -22.66 0.94 7.38
N ASN A 29 -23.07 -0.29 7.11
CA ASN A 29 -24.30 -0.65 6.42
C ASN A 29 -24.94 -1.82 7.17
N LYS A 30 -25.92 -1.52 8.02
CA LYS A 30 -26.51 -2.49 8.97
C LYS A 30 -26.91 -3.82 8.33
N ASP A 31 -27.49 -3.80 7.13
CA ASP A 31 -27.95 -5.02 6.47
C ASP A 31 -26.76 -5.89 6.04
N ASN A 32 -25.77 -5.30 5.38
CA ASN A 32 -24.55 -5.99 4.96
C ASN A 32 -23.70 -6.44 6.16
N ASP A 33 -23.60 -5.59 7.18
CA ASP A 33 -22.82 -5.86 8.39
C ASP A 33 -23.41 -7.03 9.16
N LEU A 34 -24.75 -7.06 9.30
CA LEU A 34 -25.45 -8.16 9.94
C LEU A 34 -25.25 -9.48 9.18
N LEU A 35 -25.34 -9.47 7.84
CA LEU A 35 -25.06 -10.64 7.01
C LEU A 35 -23.62 -11.15 7.22
N CYS A 36 -22.66 -10.23 7.24
CA CYS A 36 -21.25 -10.55 7.45
C CYS A 36 -20.99 -11.17 8.83
N PHE A 37 -21.56 -10.59 9.90
CA PHE A 37 -21.46 -11.18 11.23
C PHE A 37 -22.14 -12.55 11.35
N MET A 38 -23.29 -12.75 10.70
CA MET A 38 -23.97 -14.05 10.68
C MET A 38 -23.11 -15.11 10.00
N GLU A 39 -22.49 -14.78 8.87
CA GLU A 39 -21.54 -15.66 8.18
C GLU A 39 -20.35 -16.02 9.09
N GLN A 40 -19.75 -15.02 9.74
CA GLN A 40 -18.65 -15.25 10.68
C GLN A 40 -19.07 -16.13 11.86
N TYR A 41 -20.26 -15.92 12.42
CA TYR A 41 -20.78 -16.74 13.51
C TYR A 41 -20.91 -18.21 13.11
N LEU A 42 -21.41 -18.47 11.90
CA LEU A 42 -21.56 -19.83 11.37
C LEU A 42 -20.20 -20.52 11.19
N LYS A 43 -19.20 -19.80 10.69
CA LYS A 43 -17.83 -20.31 10.47
C LYS A 43 -16.96 -20.37 11.73
N ALA A 44 -17.29 -19.59 12.77
CA ALA A 44 -16.46 -19.46 13.96
C ALA A 44 -16.47 -20.70 14.87
N GLU A 45 -15.30 -20.99 15.47
CA GLU A 45 -15.18 -21.90 16.60
C GLU A 45 -16.08 -21.49 17.76
N LYS A 46 -16.57 -22.48 18.53
CA LYS A 46 -17.51 -22.25 19.66
C LYS A 46 -17.04 -21.16 20.63
N LYS A 47 -15.73 -21.06 20.89
CA LYS A 47 -15.16 -20.07 21.83
C LYS A 47 -15.30 -18.62 21.35
N ASN A 48 -15.35 -18.39 20.04
CA ASN A 48 -15.41 -17.05 19.43
C ASN A 48 -16.86 -16.59 19.19
N ARG A 49 -17.81 -17.52 19.12
CA ARG A 49 -19.24 -17.26 18.86
C ARG A 49 -19.88 -16.26 19.81
N ALA A 50 -19.53 -16.29 21.10
CA ALA A 50 -20.07 -15.36 22.09
C ALA A 50 -19.68 -13.90 21.80
N LYS A 51 -18.44 -13.66 21.33
CA LYS A 51 -18.00 -12.31 20.93
C LYS A 51 -18.82 -11.83 19.73
N ILE A 52 -18.99 -12.67 18.71
CA ILE A 52 -19.72 -12.32 17.49
C ILE A 52 -21.20 -12.03 17.78
N LEU A 53 -21.85 -12.82 18.65
CA LEU A 53 -23.24 -12.57 19.06
C LEU A 53 -23.42 -11.19 19.74
N LYS A 54 -22.41 -10.73 20.48
CA LYS A 54 -22.44 -9.40 21.11
C LYS A 54 -22.47 -8.29 20.04
N GLU A 55 -21.65 -8.42 18.99
CA GLU A 55 -21.63 -7.46 17.89
C GLU A 55 -22.90 -7.54 17.02
N ILE A 56 -23.44 -8.74 16.78
CA ILE A 56 -24.76 -8.91 16.14
C ILE A 56 -25.85 -8.16 16.91
N LYS A 57 -25.89 -8.31 18.24
CA LYS A 57 -26.88 -7.64 19.09
C LYS A 57 -26.76 -6.11 18.99
N LYS A 58 -25.53 -5.58 19.06
CA LYS A 58 -25.27 -4.14 18.87
C LYS A 58 -25.75 -3.65 17.50
N CYS A 59 -25.44 -4.39 16.44
CA CYS A 59 -25.85 -4.06 15.07
C CYS A 59 -27.38 -3.99 14.94
N ILE A 60 -28.11 -4.98 15.46
CA ILE A 60 -29.58 -5.02 15.49
C ILE A 60 -30.14 -3.83 16.27
N ASN A 61 -29.55 -3.51 17.43
CA ASN A 61 -29.99 -2.41 18.29
C ASN A 61 -29.62 -1.02 17.75
N GLY A 62 -28.76 -0.93 16.73
CA GLY A 62 -28.21 0.34 16.24
C GLY A 62 -27.19 0.98 17.18
N GLU A 63 -26.57 0.18 18.05
CA GLU A 63 -25.43 0.58 18.87
C GLU A 63 -24.13 0.62 18.04
N GLU A 64 -23.02 1.08 18.61
CA GLU A 64 -21.70 1.01 17.97
C GLU A 64 -21.15 -0.44 18.00
N TYR A 65 -20.65 -0.91 16.86
CA TYR A 65 -20.09 -2.26 16.68
C TYR A 65 -18.78 -2.24 15.90
N GLU A 66 -17.98 -3.29 16.07
CA GLU A 66 -16.74 -3.50 15.32
C GLU A 66 -17.03 -3.61 13.80
N ASN A 67 -16.12 -3.14 12.94
CA ASN A 67 -16.24 -3.38 11.50
C ASN A 67 -16.14 -4.90 11.22
N PRO A 68 -17.20 -5.56 10.71
CA PRO A 68 -17.17 -6.99 10.47
C PRO A 68 -16.21 -7.35 9.32
N PHE A 69 -15.89 -6.43 8.42
CA PHE A 69 -15.05 -6.69 7.27
C PHE A 69 -13.54 -6.73 7.58
N LEU A 70 -13.11 -6.35 8.78
CA LEU A 70 -11.70 -6.39 9.18
C LEU A 70 -11.07 -7.78 9.03
N ALA A 71 -11.87 -8.84 9.21
CA ALA A 71 -11.40 -10.21 9.06
C ALA A 71 -11.06 -10.59 7.60
N TYR A 72 -11.49 -9.79 6.62
CA TYR A 72 -11.27 -10.00 5.20
C TYR A 72 -10.25 -9.04 4.60
N ASN A 73 -9.76 -8.06 5.38
CA ASN A 73 -8.69 -7.18 4.93
C ASN A 73 -7.36 -7.93 5.01
N TYR A 74 -6.61 -7.90 3.91
CA TYR A 74 -5.29 -8.53 3.80
C TYR A 74 -4.14 -7.60 4.19
N TYR A 75 -4.44 -6.32 4.41
CA TYR A 75 -3.52 -5.29 4.89
C TYR A 75 -4.25 -4.28 5.78
N ASP A 76 -3.50 -3.61 6.65
CA ASP A 76 -4.01 -2.57 7.54
C ASP A 76 -3.25 -1.23 7.42
N GLU A 77 -3.60 -0.24 8.23
CA GLU A 77 -2.95 1.09 8.21
C GLU A 77 -1.44 1.01 8.51
N LYS A 78 -0.95 0.00 9.24
CA LYS A 78 0.49 -0.17 9.47
C LYS A 78 1.19 -0.59 8.20
N ASP A 79 0.59 -1.48 7.43
CA ASP A 79 1.14 -1.91 6.13
C ASP A 79 1.13 -0.73 5.15
N ILE A 80 0.03 0.03 5.08
CA ILE A 80 -0.04 1.26 4.28
C ILE A 80 1.06 2.25 4.66
N LYS A 81 1.27 2.46 5.97
CA LYS A 81 2.32 3.35 6.48
C LYS A 81 3.73 2.83 6.18
N GLU A 82 3.93 1.52 6.19
CA GLU A 82 5.20 0.90 5.83
C GLU A 82 5.52 1.16 4.34
N LEU A 83 4.55 0.96 3.44
CA LEU A 83 4.69 1.35 2.03
C LEU A 83 4.96 2.85 1.87
N ASP A 84 4.23 3.71 2.58
CA ASP A 84 4.43 5.16 2.56
C ASP A 84 5.89 5.54 2.91
N ASN A 85 6.44 4.94 3.97
CA ASN A 85 7.82 5.13 4.38
C ASN A 85 8.83 4.60 3.35
N ILE A 86 8.55 3.47 2.69
CA ILE A 86 9.40 2.92 1.62
C ILE A 86 9.49 3.92 0.47
N LEU A 87 8.35 4.47 0.03
CA LEU A 87 8.28 5.42 -1.07
C LEU A 87 8.88 6.79 -0.70
N ASP A 88 8.69 7.27 0.53
CA ASP A 88 9.38 8.47 1.01
C ASP A 88 10.90 8.25 1.07
N GLY A 89 11.34 7.08 1.54
CA GLY A 89 12.74 6.69 1.53
C GLY A 89 13.34 6.72 0.13
N PHE A 90 12.63 6.16 -0.85
CA PHE A 90 13.01 6.20 -2.27
C PHE A 90 13.18 7.64 -2.79
N ILE A 91 12.16 8.49 -2.63
CA ILE A 91 12.18 9.87 -3.11
C ILE A 91 13.32 10.67 -2.44
N ASN A 92 13.50 10.50 -1.13
CA ASN A 92 14.53 11.23 -0.38
C ASN A 92 15.95 10.75 -0.75
N LYS A 93 16.16 9.45 -0.97
CA LYS A 93 17.45 8.92 -1.43
C LYS A 93 17.79 9.45 -2.83
N LEU A 94 16.85 9.43 -3.78
CA LEU A 94 17.10 9.98 -5.12
C LEU A 94 17.39 11.49 -5.09
N ARG A 95 16.76 12.25 -4.19
CA ARG A 95 16.99 13.69 -4.07
C ARG A 95 18.44 14.05 -3.73
N VAL A 96 19.13 13.24 -2.93
CA VAL A 96 20.49 13.55 -2.45
C VAL A 96 21.57 13.10 -3.41
N ILE A 97 21.21 12.35 -4.46
CA ILE A 97 22.14 11.91 -5.50
C ILE A 97 22.69 13.12 -6.25
N SER A 98 24.00 13.23 -6.28
CA SER A 98 24.72 14.26 -7.03
C SER A 98 24.92 13.81 -8.47
N LYS A 99 24.48 14.61 -9.43
CA LYS A 99 24.74 14.38 -10.87
C LYS A 99 26.23 14.44 -11.27
N ALA A 100 27.11 14.75 -10.33
CA ALA A 100 28.56 14.80 -10.54
C ALA A 100 29.28 13.54 -10.04
N SER A 101 28.58 12.52 -9.53
CA SER A 101 29.21 11.25 -9.18
C SER A 101 29.49 10.43 -10.45
N ASN A 102 30.67 9.81 -10.51
CA ASN A 102 31.03 8.88 -11.59
C ASN A 102 30.25 7.55 -11.50
N ASP A 103 29.62 7.28 -10.34
CA ASP A 103 28.90 6.04 -10.03
C ASP A 103 27.37 6.26 -9.96
N LEU A 104 26.87 7.32 -10.60
CA LEU A 104 25.46 7.73 -10.59
C LEU A 104 24.50 6.57 -10.90
N ASP A 105 24.78 5.83 -11.96
CA ASP A 105 23.91 4.75 -12.43
C ASP A 105 23.87 3.61 -11.41
N GLU A 106 25.01 3.18 -10.88
CA GLU A 106 25.08 2.10 -9.88
C GLU A 106 24.36 2.48 -8.57
N GLU A 107 24.48 3.74 -8.13
CA GLU A 107 23.77 4.24 -6.95
C GLU A 107 22.24 4.23 -7.17
N VAL A 108 21.77 4.73 -8.32
CA VAL A 108 20.35 4.76 -8.65
C VAL A 108 19.78 3.35 -8.82
N GLU A 109 20.50 2.45 -9.49
CA GLU A 109 20.14 1.04 -9.64
C GLU A 109 19.95 0.36 -8.29
N LYS A 110 20.89 0.53 -7.35
CA LYS A 110 20.79 -0.02 -5.99
C LYS A 110 19.58 0.50 -5.25
N ILE A 111 19.28 1.80 -5.39
CA ILE A 111 18.12 2.43 -4.74
C ILE A 111 16.82 1.85 -5.31
N ILE A 112 16.70 1.74 -6.63
CA ILE A 112 15.52 1.17 -7.28
C ILE A 112 15.35 -0.30 -6.87
N ALA A 113 16.41 -1.10 -6.91
CA ALA A 113 16.37 -2.50 -6.52
C ALA A 113 15.98 -2.71 -5.05
N ASP A 114 16.56 -1.93 -4.11
CA ASP A 114 16.21 -1.94 -2.68
C ASP A 114 14.74 -1.57 -2.46
N THR A 115 14.24 -0.56 -3.19
CA THR A 115 12.83 -0.15 -3.12
C THR A 115 11.90 -1.25 -3.65
N ILE A 116 12.19 -1.83 -4.81
CA ILE A 116 11.39 -2.93 -5.39
C ILE A 116 11.35 -4.12 -4.43
N PHE A 117 12.51 -4.49 -3.87
CA PHE A 117 12.60 -5.59 -2.91
C PHE A 117 11.66 -5.37 -1.72
N LYS A 118 11.72 -4.19 -1.08
CA LYS A 118 10.85 -3.86 0.06
C LYS A 118 9.38 -3.83 -0.30
N ILE A 119 9.04 -3.35 -1.50
CA ILE A 119 7.66 -3.38 -2.00
C ILE A 119 7.19 -4.83 -2.20
N ASN A 120 8.02 -5.71 -2.76
CA ASN A 120 7.70 -7.13 -2.91
C ASN A 120 7.47 -7.77 -1.53
N GLU A 121 8.31 -7.50 -0.53
CA GLU A 121 8.17 -8.05 0.83
C GLU A 121 6.82 -7.67 1.46
N ILE A 122 6.45 -6.39 1.42
CA ILE A 122 5.18 -5.97 1.99
C ILE A 122 3.98 -6.46 1.18
N HIS A 123 4.09 -6.53 -0.15
CA HIS A 123 3.03 -7.07 -1.00
C HIS A 123 2.77 -8.55 -0.70
N ASP A 124 3.81 -9.36 -0.54
CA ASP A 124 3.72 -10.78 -0.18
C ASP A 124 3.17 -10.98 1.23
N LYS A 125 3.63 -10.18 2.20
CA LYS A 125 3.07 -10.13 3.57
C LYS A 125 1.56 -9.83 3.57
N CYS A 126 1.09 -9.05 2.60
CA CYS A 126 -0.32 -8.72 2.38
C CYS A 126 -1.02 -9.67 1.40
N TYR A 127 -0.49 -10.88 1.19
CA TYR A 127 -1.06 -11.94 0.35
C TYR A 127 -1.34 -11.52 -1.11
N GLY A 128 -0.58 -10.56 -1.62
CA GLY A 128 -0.73 -10.07 -3.00
C GLY A 128 -1.84 -9.02 -3.20
N GLU A 129 -2.50 -8.57 -2.12
CA GLU A 129 -3.68 -7.71 -2.23
C GLU A 129 -3.34 -6.22 -2.07
N LEU A 130 -2.08 -5.90 -1.71
CA LEU A 130 -1.64 -4.52 -1.51
C LEU A 130 -1.57 -3.75 -2.84
N ILE A 131 -1.12 -4.38 -3.92
CA ILE A 131 -0.84 -3.71 -5.19
C ILE A 131 -1.71 -4.35 -6.26
N ASP A 132 -2.75 -3.65 -6.66
CA ASP A 132 -3.58 -4.03 -7.81
C ASP A 132 -3.02 -3.46 -9.12
N SER A 133 -3.72 -3.70 -10.23
CA SER A 133 -3.31 -3.21 -11.55
C SER A 133 -3.20 -1.69 -11.63
N TRP A 134 -4.04 -0.95 -10.92
CA TRP A 134 -4.00 0.51 -10.93
C TRP A 134 -2.79 1.02 -10.14
N ARG A 135 -2.58 0.50 -8.92
CA ARG A 135 -1.41 0.86 -8.10
C ARG A 135 -0.10 0.44 -8.75
N SER A 136 -0.10 -0.69 -9.44
CA SER A 136 1.05 -1.19 -10.20
C SER A 136 1.51 -0.16 -11.24
N ILE A 137 0.57 0.37 -12.05
CA ILE A 137 0.86 1.42 -13.02
C ILE A 137 1.41 2.68 -12.34
N ARG A 138 0.78 3.13 -11.24
CA ARG A 138 1.22 4.35 -10.53
C ARG A 138 2.60 4.22 -9.90
N LEU A 139 2.94 3.05 -9.36
CA LEU A 139 4.26 2.77 -8.81
C LEU A 139 5.34 2.79 -9.90
N ILE A 140 5.07 2.18 -11.05
CA ILE A 140 5.98 2.24 -12.21
C ILE A 140 6.20 3.70 -12.64
N GLU A 141 5.11 4.45 -12.82
CA GLU A 141 5.16 5.86 -13.22
C GLU A 141 6.01 6.69 -12.25
N LEU A 142 5.81 6.51 -10.94
CA LEU A 142 6.55 7.19 -9.89
C LEU A 142 8.05 6.85 -9.95
N ILE A 143 8.40 5.57 -10.00
CA ILE A 143 9.79 5.11 -9.97
C ILE A 143 10.53 5.56 -11.23
N VAL A 144 9.95 5.34 -12.41
CA VAL A 144 10.56 5.73 -13.70
C VAL A 144 10.71 7.25 -13.79
N SER A 145 9.68 8.02 -13.43
CA SER A 145 9.76 9.49 -13.51
C SER A 145 10.78 10.06 -12.52
N SER A 146 10.91 9.46 -11.33
CA SER A 146 11.88 9.89 -10.31
C SER A 146 13.31 9.57 -10.74
N ALA A 147 13.54 8.42 -11.36
CA ALA A 147 14.86 8.04 -11.86
C ALA A 147 15.30 8.92 -13.04
N LYS A 148 14.41 9.18 -14.00
CA LYS A 148 14.69 10.09 -15.13
C LYS A 148 15.04 11.51 -14.67
N TYR A 149 14.43 11.96 -13.58
CA TYR A 149 14.73 13.27 -13.02
C TYR A 149 16.20 13.42 -12.57
N VAL A 150 16.79 12.34 -12.03
CA VAL A 150 18.22 12.32 -11.67
C VAL A 150 19.14 11.98 -12.83
N GLY A 151 18.59 11.65 -14.01
CA GLY A 151 19.34 11.37 -15.24
C GLY A 151 19.47 9.88 -15.57
N TYR A 152 18.78 9.01 -14.84
CA TYR A 152 18.82 7.57 -15.06
C TYR A 152 17.63 7.09 -15.92
N GLU A 153 17.92 6.52 -17.09
CA GLU A 153 16.88 6.15 -18.08
C GLU A 153 16.41 4.69 -17.99
N ASN A 154 17.22 3.78 -17.44
CA ASN A 154 16.98 2.33 -17.51
C ASN A 154 16.15 1.77 -16.33
N ALA A 155 15.39 2.62 -15.63
CA ALA A 155 14.60 2.19 -14.47
C ALA A 155 13.54 1.14 -14.81
N ILE A 156 13.00 1.19 -16.03
CA ILE A 156 11.97 0.26 -16.49
C ILE A 156 12.49 -1.18 -16.61
N ASP A 157 13.75 -1.36 -16.98
CA ASP A 157 14.35 -2.68 -17.16
C ASP A 157 14.50 -3.39 -15.81
N ILE A 158 14.93 -2.66 -14.78
CA ILE A 158 15.02 -3.17 -13.41
C ILE A 158 13.64 -3.54 -12.88
N LEU A 159 12.62 -2.71 -13.15
CA LEU A 159 11.24 -3.00 -12.76
C LEU A 159 10.71 -4.27 -13.41
N ASN A 160 10.95 -4.44 -14.72
CA ASN A 160 10.53 -5.63 -15.46
C ASN A 160 11.21 -6.91 -14.96
N GLU A 161 12.47 -6.81 -14.52
CA GLU A 161 13.22 -7.96 -14.00
C GLU A 161 12.83 -8.32 -12.56
N LYS A 162 12.64 -7.33 -11.69
CA LYS A 162 12.65 -7.54 -10.22
C LYS A 162 11.29 -7.44 -9.52
N ARG A 163 10.27 -6.81 -10.12
CA ARG A 163 8.97 -6.69 -9.43
C ARG A 163 8.22 -8.02 -9.45
N LEU A 164 7.48 -8.28 -8.38
CA LEU A 164 6.63 -9.47 -8.24
C LEU A 164 5.13 -9.14 -8.08
N TRP A 165 4.80 -7.85 -8.16
CA TRP A 165 3.46 -7.27 -8.10
C TRP A 165 3.02 -6.65 -9.43
#